data_AF-A0A2E4VBK2-F1
#
_entry.id   AF-A0A2E4VBK2-F1
#
_cell.length_a   1.000
_cell.length_b   1.000
_cell.length_c   1.000
_cell.angle_alpha   90.00
_cell.angle_beta   90.00
_cell.angle_gamma   90.00
#
_symmetry.space_group_name_H-M   'P 1'
#
loop_
_entity.id
_entity.type
_entity.pdbx_description
1 polymer ?
#
loop_
_entity_poly.entity_id
_entity_poly.type
_entity_poly.pdbx_seq_one_letter_code
_entity_poly.pdbx_strand_id
1 'polypeptide(L)'
;PDLNLPGSSFVPALEGKNHTGNQSVAICDEYGPTRMLREKEWKYIHLYPEGPHELYNLIEDPEENHNLVGVSGYREPLIRLRADL
;
A
#
# COMPACT_ATOMS: atom_id res chain seq x y z
N PRO A 1 -8.87 13.06 -25.50
CA PRO A 1 -7.93 13.31 -24.39
C PRO A 1 -7.51 11.96 -23.78
N ASP A 2 -6.22 11.68 -23.80
CA ASP A 2 -5.69 10.54 -23.06
C ASP A 2 -5.76 10.91 -21.58
N LEU A 3 -6.78 10.39 -20.90
CA LEU A 3 -7.01 10.68 -19.48
C LEU A 3 -6.03 9.81 -18.71
N ASN A 4 -4.97 10.41 -18.18
CA ASN A 4 -3.98 9.73 -17.34
C ASN A 4 -4.61 9.43 -15.97
N LEU A 5 -5.45 8.39 -15.93
CA LEU A 5 -6.21 7.99 -14.76
C LEU A 5 -5.34 7.13 -13.82
N PRO A 6 -5.47 7.28 -12.50
CA PRO A 6 -4.64 6.56 -11.52
C PRO A 6 -5.00 5.08 -11.36
N GLY A 7 -5.98 4.57 -12.12
CA GLY A 7 -6.50 3.22 -11.98
C GLY A 7 -6.69 2.53 -13.33
N SER A 8 -6.79 1.20 -13.26
CA SER A 8 -7.01 0.33 -14.41
C SER A 8 -8.40 -0.29 -14.35
N SER A 9 -9.04 -0.49 -15.51
CA SER A 9 -10.32 -1.17 -15.59
C SER A 9 -10.22 -2.64 -15.17
N PHE A 10 -11.21 -3.13 -14.41
CA PHE A 10 -11.34 -4.54 -14.03
C PHE A 10 -11.96 -5.42 -15.14
N VAL A 11 -12.46 -4.83 -16.24
CA VAL A 11 -13.12 -5.59 -17.32
C VAL A 11 -12.29 -6.79 -17.82
N PRO A 12 -10.97 -6.68 -18.08
CA PRO A 12 -10.18 -7.83 -18.51
C PRO A 12 -10.21 -9.00 -17.52
N ALA A 13 -10.17 -8.71 -16.22
CA ALA A 13 -10.23 -9.73 -15.19
C ALA A 13 -11.62 -10.41 -15.13
N LEU A 14 -12.70 -9.64 -15.28
CA LEU A 14 -14.08 -10.15 -15.31
C LEU A 14 -14.36 -11.03 -16.54
N GLU A 15 -13.70 -10.76 -17.66
CA GLU A 15 -13.81 -11.55 -18.89
C GLU A 15 -12.88 -12.78 -18.92
N GLY A 16 -12.15 -13.05 -17.84
CA GLY A 16 -11.21 -14.17 -17.76
C GLY A 16 -9.97 -14.00 -18.65
N LYS A 17 -9.68 -12.78 -19.12
CA LYS A 17 -8.45 -12.48 -19.86
C LYS A 17 -7.28 -12.43 -18.87
N ASN A 18 -6.08 -12.78 -19.34
CA ASN A 18 -4.87 -12.66 -18.54
C ASN A 18 -4.71 -11.23 -18.03
N HIS A 19 -4.76 -11.08 -16.71
CA HIS A 19 -4.56 -9.83 -16.01
C HIS A 19 -3.59 -10.09 -14.87
N THR A 20 -2.44 -9.43 -14.88
CA THR A 20 -1.41 -9.60 -13.84
C THR A 20 -1.78 -8.92 -12.52
N GLY A 21 -2.87 -8.12 -12.49
CA GLY A 21 -3.21 -7.30 -11.33
C GLY A 21 -2.22 -6.15 -11.11
N ASN A 22 -2.60 -5.21 -10.26
CA ASN A 22 -1.62 -4.33 -9.64
C ASN A 22 -0.94 -5.10 -8.49
N GLN A 23 0.39 -4.98 -8.37
CA GLN A 23 1.14 -5.62 -7.28
C GLN A 23 0.89 -4.96 -5.92
N SER A 24 0.45 -3.71 -5.93
CA SER A 24 0.07 -2.91 -4.78
C SER A 24 -1.24 -2.18 -5.03
N VAL A 25 -1.96 -1.88 -3.95
CA VAL A 25 -3.17 -1.05 -3.97
C VAL A 25 -2.88 0.20 -3.15
N ALA A 26 -3.00 1.37 -3.78
CA ALA A 26 -2.96 2.65 -3.09
C ALA A 26 -4.39 3.05 -2.69
N ILE A 27 -4.59 3.38 -1.42
CA ILE A 27 -5.85 3.91 -0.89
C ILE A 27 -5.55 5.33 -0.38
N CYS A 28 -6.22 6.31 -0.98
CA CYS A 28 -5.85 7.72 -0.82
C CYS A 28 -6.72 8.53 0.15
N ASP A 29 -7.84 8.00 0.67
CA ASP A 29 -8.67 8.75 1.62
C ASP A 29 -9.79 7.89 2.25
N GLU A 30 -9.46 7.02 3.20
CA GLU A 30 -10.51 6.35 4.00
C GLU A 30 -10.82 7.11 5.30
N TYR A 31 -9.81 7.71 5.93
CA TYR A 31 -9.95 8.45 7.20
C TYR A 31 -8.90 9.58 7.32
N GLY A 32 -9.13 10.71 6.64
CA GLY A 32 -8.35 11.94 6.85
C GLY A 32 -7.05 12.00 6.04
N PRO A 33 -6.05 12.82 6.46
CA PRO A 33 -4.85 13.09 5.66
C PRO A 33 -3.86 11.92 5.76
N THR A 34 -4.26 10.76 5.24
CA THR A 34 -3.48 9.53 5.24
C THR A 34 -3.40 8.97 3.83
N ARG A 35 -2.28 8.33 3.51
CA ARG A 35 -2.14 7.49 2.33
C ARG A 35 -1.73 6.11 2.75
N MET A 36 -2.34 5.09 2.17
CA MET A 36 -2.01 3.71 2.44
C MET A 36 -1.55 3.03 1.16
N LEU A 37 -0.45 2.29 1.25
CA LEU A 37 0.01 1.37 0.22
C LEU A 37 -0.07 -0.05 0.79
N ARG A 38 -0.77 -0.94 0.10
CA ARG A 38 -0.89 -2.35 0.48
C ARG A 38 -0.40 -3.27 -0.63
N GLU A 39 0.63 -4.04 -0.32
CA GLU A 39 1.09 -5.20 -1.09
C GLU A 39 0.52 -6.49 -0.47
N LYS A 40 0.91 -7.65 -1.01
CA LYS A 40 0.58 -8.94 -0.41
C LYS A 40 1.18 -9.12 0.99
N GLU A 41 2.44 -8.72 1.16
CA GLU A 41 3.19 -8.92 2.40
C GLU A 41 3.22 -7.70 3.29
N TRP A 42 3.16 -6.48 2.72
CA TRP A 42 3.38 -5.27 3.49
C TRP A 42 2.19 -4.31 3.39
N LYS A 43 1.92 -3.63 4.49
CA LYS A 43 1.03 -2.47 4.53
C LYS A 43 1.80 -1.30 5.12
N TYR A 44 1.80 -0.18 4.41
CA TYR A 44 2.38 1.08 4.86
C TYR A 44 1.30 2.15 4.91
N ILE A 45 1.24 2.89 6.03
CA ILE A 45 0.33 4.02 6.22
C ILE A 45 1.17 5.27 6.49
N HIS A 46 1.07 6.24 5.59
CA HIS A 46 1.67 7.55 5.73
C HIS A 46 0.65 8.54 6.29
N LEU A 47 0.79 8.86 7.57
CA LEU A 47 -0.03 9.88 8.25
C LEU A 47 0.62 11.26 8.10
N TYR A 48 -0.10 12.22 7.52
CA TYR A 48 0.33 13.62 7.42
C TYR A 48 -0.15 14.46 8.62
N PRO A 49 0.58 15.54 8.99
CA PRO A 49 1.81 16.00 8.35
C PRO A 49 3.06 15.21 8.79
N GLU A 50 3.11 14.68 10.02
CA GLU A 50 4.37 14.20 10.62
C GLU A 50 4.29 12.80 11.26
N GLY A 51 3.26 12.01 10.96
CA GLY A 51 3.11 10.68 11.52
C GLY A 51 2.49 10.66 12.93
N PRO A 52 2.81 9.62 13.75
CA PRO A 52 3.72 8.53 13.41
C PRO A 52 3.17 7.69 12.25
N HIS A 53 4.02 7.34 11.29
CA HIS A 53 3.62 6.44 10.21
C HIS A 53 3.49 5.00 10.73
N GLU A 54 2.89 4.11 9.94
CA GLU A 54 2.68 2.72 10.32
C GLU A 54 3.23 1.77 9.25
N LEU A 55 3.83 0.67 9.69
CA LEU A 55 4.31 -0.41 8.82
C LEU A 55 3.94 -1.76 9.45
N TYR A 56 3.28 -2.62 8.67
CA TYR A 56 2.84 -3.95 9.10
C TYR A 56 3.31 -5.03 8.13
N ASN A 57 3.75 -6.17 8.66
CA ASN A 57 3.98 -7.39 7.91
C ASN A 57 2.71 -8.24 7.97
N LEU A 58 1.95 -8.29 6.88
CA LEU A 58 0.67 -9.00 6.78
C LEU A 58 0.81 -10.52 6.74
N ILE A 59 2.01 -11.07 6.49
CA ILE A 59 2.27 -12.51 6.54
C ILE A 59 2.53 -12.95 7.98
N GLU A 60 3.29 -12.17 8.75
CA GLU A 60 3.65 -12.49 10.13
C GLU A 60 2.61 -11.98 11.14
N ASP A 61 1.93 -10.88 10.83
CA ASP A 61 0.95 -10.20 11.67
C ASP A 61 -0.28 -9.77 10.84
N PRO A 62 -1.11 -10.74 10.39
CA PRO A 62 -2.28 -10.48 9.55
C PRO A 62 -3.34 -9.63 10.25
N GLU A 63 -3.31 -9.57 11.58
CA GLU A 63 -4.22 -8.78 12.42
C GLU A 63 -3.64 -7.39 12.76
N GLU A 64 -2.47 -7.03 12.21
CA GLU A 64 -1.87 -5.69 12.26
C GLU A 64 -1.63 -5.14 13.68
N ASN A 65 -1.29 -6.01 14.63
CA ASN A 65 -1.12 -5.63 16.04
C ASN A 65 0.23 -4.96 16.35
N HIS A 66 1.23 -5.08 15.48
CA HIS A 66 2.62 -4.67 15.72
C HIS A 66 3.12 -3.69 14.65
N ASN A 67 3.18 -2.40 15.01
CA ASN A 67 3.76 -1.38 14.13
C ASN A 67 5.29 -1.48 14.09
N LEU A 68 5.85 -1.70 12.90
CA LEU A 68 7.27 -1.93 12.62
C LEU A 68 8.03 -0.68 12.15
N VAL A 69 7.38 0.49 12.05
CA VAL A 69 7.95 1.72 11.41
C VAL A 69 9.30 2.17 12.00
N GLY A 70 9.55 1.90 13.28
CA GLY A 70 10.77 2.30 13.98
C GLY A 70 11.77 1.17 14.22
N VAL A 71 11.45 -0.05 13.78
CA VAL A 71 12.25 -1.25 14.07
C VAL A 71 13.34 -1.38 13.01
N SER A 72 14.61 -1.38 13.44
CA SER A 72 15.77 -1.32 12.54
C SER A 72 15.85 -2.46 11.53
N GLY A 73 15.26 -3.63 11.83
CA GLY A 73 15.21 -4.78 10.93
C GLY A 73 14.31 -4.59 9.71
N TYR A 74 13.37 -3.63 9.74
CA TYR A 74 12.36 -3.44 8.68
C TYR A 74 12.57 -2.13 7.90
N ARG A 75 13.80 -1.62 7.85
CA ARG A 75 14.10 -0.37 7.11
C ARG A 75 13.97 -0.52 5.60
N GLU A 76 14.27 -1.70 5.05
CA GLU A 76 14.18 -1.96 3.60
C GLU A 76 12.74 -1.84 3.09
N PRO A 77 11.73 -2.57 3.62
CA PRO A 77 10.36 -2.45 3.15
C PRO A 77 9.79 -1.04 3.41
N LEU A 78 10.16 -0.40 4.54
CA LEU A 78 9.75 0.97 4.82
C LEU A 78 10.19 1.96 3.73
N ILE A 79 11.46 1.90 3.31
CA ILE A 79 12.01 2.82 2.30
C ILE A 79 11.37 2.55 0.94
N ARG A 80 11.21 1.28 0.56
CA ARG A 80 10.58 0.89 -0.71
C ARG A 80 9.16 1.42 -0.81
N LEU A 81 8.31 1.09 0.17
CA LEU A 81 6.89 1.48 0.15
C LEU A 81 6.71 2.99 0.23
N ARG A 82 7.61 3.70 0.92
CA ARG A 82 7.60 5.17 0.96
C ARG A 82 7.97 5.79 -0.39
N ALA A 83 8.83 5.15 -1.17
CA ALA A 83 9.22 5.63 -2.50
C ALA A 83 8.10 5.47 -3.53
N ASP A 84 7.20 4.49 -3.32
CA ASP A 84 6.08 4.16 -4.19
C ASP A 84 4.77 4.91 -3.84
N LEU A 85 4.79 5.78 -2.82
CA LEU A 85 3.64 6.58 -2.34
C LEU A 85 3.41 7.88 -3.13
#